data_AF-A0A9Q3YZM6-F1
#
_entry.id   AF-A0A9Q3YZM6-F1
#
_cell.length_a   1.000
_cell.length_b   1.000
_cell.length_c   1.000
_cell.angle_alpha   90.00
_cell.angle_beta   90.00
_cell.angle_gamma   90.00
#
_symmetry.space_group_name_H-M   'P 1'
#
loop_
_entity.id
_entity.type
_entity.pdbx_description
1 polymer ?
#
loop_
_entity_poly.entity_id
_entity_poly.type
_entity_poly.pdbx_seq_one_letter_code
_entity_poly.pdbx_strand_id
1 'polypeptide(L)'
;MIKKSMYCYCLNKSMDSLKFVRFKNIGDFKIKCIVQYTLDSSTFTKIVILTKNRIRKIDLPVDAIDICLNILNLSNPDPITSVLYHECISGEENVCFAVSNTTENPVITRTIC
;
A
#
# COMPACT_ATOMS: atom_id res chain seq x y z
N MET A 1 1.44 -46.05 -34.06
CA MET A 1 0.38 -45.03 -33.89
C MET A 1 -0.43 -45.37 -32.65
N ILE A 2 -0.43 -44.50 -31.66
CA ILE A 2 -1.56 -44.06 -30.80
C ILE A 2 -0.93 -43.02 -29.86
N LYS A 3 -1.22 -41.74 -30.12
CA LYS A 3 -0.82 -40.61 -29.29
C LYS A 3 -1.58 -40.70 -27.96
N LYS A 4 -0.88 -40.86 -26.84
CA LYS A 4 -1.49 -40.62 -25.53
C LYS A 4 -1.58 -39.12 -25.31
N SER A 5 -2.80 -38.64 -25.46
CA SER A 5 -3.25 -37.28 -25.22
C SER A 5 -2.98 -36.83 -23.79
N MET A 6 -2.18 -35.78 -23.65
CA MET A 6 -2.52 -34.53 -22.96
C MET A 6 -3.48 -34.65 -21.78
N TYR A 7 -2.93 -34.66 -20.57
CA TYR A 7 -3.49 -33.99 -19.40
C TYR A 7 -2.33 -33.31 -18.66
N CYS A 8 -1.83 -32.21 -19.23
CA CYS A 8 -1.17 -31.20 -18.40
C CYS A 8 -2.28 -30.62 -17.52
N TYR A 9 -2.40 -31.12 -16.30
CA TYR A 9 -3.04 -30.38 -15.22
C TYR A 9 -2.18 -29.13 -15.00
N CYS A 10 -2.46 -28.08 -15.78
CA CYS A 10 -2.18 -26.73 -15.35
C CYS A 10 -3.02 -26.56 -14.08
N LEU A 11 -2.40 -26.84 -12.94
CA LEU A 11 -2.81 -26.28 -11.67
C LEU A 11 -2.89 -24.78 -11.94
N ASN A 12 -4.11 -24.29 -12.18
CA ASN A 12 -4.47 -22.92 -11.86
C ASN A 12 -4.22 -22.80 -10.36
N LYS A 13 -2.96 -22.59 -10.00
CA LYS A 13 -2.64 -21.77 -8.85
C LYS A 13 -3.38 -20.50 -9.16
N SER A 14 -4.54 -20.28 -8.55
CA SER A 14 -4.93 -18.92 -8.23
C SER A 14 -3.69 -18.39 -7.53
N MET A 15 -2.88 -17.63 -8.26
CA MET A 15 -1.96 -16.74 -7.59
C MET A 15 -2.94 -15.90 -6.79
N ASP A 16 -3.06 -16.18 -5.49
CA ASP A 16 -3.66 -15.23 -4.58
C ASP A 16 -3.02 -13.92 -4.98
N SER A 17 -3.83 -13.03 -5.57
CA SER A 17 -3.39 -11.68 -5.87
C SER A 17 -3.15 -11.11 -4.49
N LEU A 18 -1.93 -11.28 -3.97
CA LEU A 18 -1.52 -10.64 -2.74
C LEU A 18 -1.69 -9.17 -3.09
N LYS A 19 -2.73 -8.55 -2.52
CA LYS A 19 -3.01 -7.12 -2.59
C LYS A 19 -2.45 -6.54 -1.31
N PHE A 20 -1.43 -5.72 -1.42
CA PHE A 20 -0.85 -5.05 -0.26
C PHE A 20 -0.39 -3.65 -0.62
N VAL A 21 -0.30 -2.83 0.42
CA VAL A 21 0.38 -1.55 0.35
C VAL A 21 1.54 -1.57 1.33
N ARG A 22 2.73 -1.18 0.87
CA ARG A 22 3.92 -1.11 1.71
C ARG A 22 4.38 0.33 1.85
N PHE A 23 4.65 0.73 3.08
CA PHE A 23 5.20 2.04 3.40
C PHE A 23 6.59 1.87 4.01
N LYS A 24 7.55 2.67 3.52
CA LYS A 24 8.91 2.79 4.04
C LYS A 24 9.16 4.24 4.39
N ASN A 25 9.61 4.51 5.61
CA ASN A 25 10.06 5.84 6.01
C ASN A 25 11.58 5.84 6.15
N ILE A 26 12.26 6.68 5.38
CA ILE A 26 13.72 6.91 5.41
C ILE A 26 14.02 8.34 5.91
N GLY A 27 13.01 9.23 5.87
CA GLY A 27 13.12 10.61 6.33
C GLY A 27 13.31 10.71 7.84
N ASP A 28 13.87 11.83 8.29
CA ASP A 28 14.18 12.08 9.71
C ASP A 28 12.98 12.62 10.51
N PHE A 29 11.78 12.09 10.22
CA PHE A 29 10.53 12.53 10.81
C PHE A 29 9.55 11.36 10.96
N LYS A 30 8.45 11.56 11.69
CA LYS A 30 7.42 10.54 11.87
C LYS A 30 6.32 10.72 10.83
N ILE A 31 5.88 9.61 10.23
CA ILE A 31 4.74 9.62 9.32
C ILE A 31 3.59 8.77 9.85
N LYS A 32 2.37 9.15 9.50
CA LYS A 32 1.14 8.36 9.68
C LYS A 32 0.63 7.97 8.30
N CYS A 33 0.61 6.67 8.04
CA CYS A 33 0.06 6.08 6.83
C CYS A 33 -1.34 5.58 7.15
N ILE A 34 -2.33 5.96 6.35
CA ILE A 34 -3.73 5.57 6.50
C ILE A 34 -4.14 4.88 5.20
N VAL A 35 -4.72 3.70 5.32
CA VAL A 35 -5.30 2.95 4.21
C VAL A 35 -6.76 2.71 4.52
N GLN A 36 -7.64 3.23 3.69
CA GLN A 36 -9.09 3.02 3.76
C GLN A 36 -9.51 2.18 2.58
N TYR A 37 -10.46 1.28 2.77
CA TYR A 37 -11.01 0.46 1.70
C TYR A 37 -12.41 0.00 2.08
N THR A 38 -13.22 -0.34 1.08
CA THR A 38 -14.54 -0.93 1.27
C THR A 38 -14.47 -2.45 1.09
N LEU A 39 -15.11 -3.20 1.99
CA LEU A 39 -15.32 -4.64 1.92
C LEU A 39 -16.74 -4.93 2.45
N ASP A 40 -17.52 -5.76 1.76
CA ASP A 40 -18.89 -6.13 2.17
C ASP A 40 -19.77 -4.92 2.53
N SER A 41 -19.74 -3.87 1.67
CA SER A 41 -20.46 -2.60 1.86
C SER A 41 -20.04 -1.78 3.10
N SER A 42 -18.95 -2.16 3.76
CA SER A 42 -18.42 -1.50 4.96
C SER A 42 -17.05 -0.89 4.70
N THR A 43 -16.81 0.32 5.21
CA THR A 43 -15.50 0.97 5.13
C THR A 43 -14.61 0.56 6.29
N PHE A 44 -13.42 0.07 5.97
CA PHE A 44 -12.37 -0.28 6.91
C PHE A 44 -11.24 0.73 6.83
N THR A 45 -10.60 1.00 7.97
CA THR A 45 -9.44 1.89 8.05
C THR A 45 -8.30 1.19 8.77
N LYS A 46 -7.12 1.19 8.16
CA LYS A 46 -5.86 0.72 8.74
C LYS A 46 -4.93 1.92 8.89
N ILE A 47 -4.34 2.06 10.07
CA ILE A 47 -3.43 3.16 10.40
C ILE A 47 -2.11 2.59 10.87
N VAL A 48 -1.01 3.13 10.36
CA VAL A 48 0.33 2.78 10.78
C VAL A 48 1.15 4.05 11.00
N ILE A 49 1.86 4.12 12.12
CA ILE A 49 2.84 5.17 12.39
C ILE A 49 4.23 4.60 12.13
N LEU A 50 5.03 5.28 11.31
CA LEU A 50 6.39 4.90 10.97
C LEU A 50 7.39 5.97 11.42
N THR A 51 8.33 5.56 12.26
CA THR A 51 9.56 6.33 12.54
C THR A 51 10.60 6.09 11.46
N LYS A 52 11.70 6.87 11.49
CA LYS A 52 12.85 6.75 10.58
C LYS A 52 13.33 5.30 10.43
N ASN A 53 13.66 4.92 9.20
CA ASN A 53 14.17 3.61 8.78
C ASN A 53 13.25 2.43 9.11
N ARG A 54 11.94 2.66 9.25
CA ARG A 54 10.95 1.59 9.45
C ARG A 54 10.14 1.33 8.18
N ILE A 55 9.73 0.07 8.04
CA ILE A 55 8.92 -0.44 6.94
C ILE A 55 7.72 -1.16 7.53
N ARG A 56 6.54 -0.94 6.95
CA ARG A 56 5.34 -1.74 7.25
C ARG A 56 4.57 -2.06 5.98
N LYS A 57 4.05 -3.28 5.95
CA LYS A 57 3.13 -3.79 4.93
C LYS A 57 1.74 -3.86 5.54
N ILE A 58 0.73 -3.49 4.76
CA ILE A 58 -0.69 -3.67 5.08
C ILE A 58 -1.24 -4.58 4.00
N ASP A 59 -1.62 -5.79 4.39
CA ASP A 59 -2.32 -6.72 3.51
C ASP A 59 -3.77 -6.29 3.38
N LEU A 60 -4.28 -6.30 2.16
CA LEU A 60 -5.64 -5.98 1.80
C LEU A 60 -6.40 -7.27 1.50
N PRO A 61 -7.68 -7.36 1.90
CA PRO A 61 -8.57 -8.42 1.44
C PRO A 61 -8.64 -8.45 -0.09
N VAL A 62 -8.80 -9.64 -0.67
CA VAL A 62 -8.88 -9.83 -2.13
C VAL A 62 -10.01 -9.01 -2.75
N ASP A 63 -11.15 -8.93 -2.06
CA ASP A 63 -12.35 -8.24 -2.54
C ASP A 63 -12.43 -6.77 -2.07
N ALA A 64 -11.33 -6.22 -1.55
CA ALA A 64 -11.27 -4.81 -1.18
C ALA A 64 -11.38 -3.91 -2.42
N ILE A 65 -12.27 -2.92 -2.36
CA ILE A 65 -12.48 -1.89 -3.38
C ILE A 65 -12.36 -0.50 -2.76
N ASP A 66 -12.42 0.55 -3.58
CA ASP A 66 -12.33 1.96 -3.13
C ASP A 66 -11.13 2.23 -2.20
N ILE A 67 -9.97 1.68 -2.56
CA ILE A 67 -8.79 1.73 -1.71
C ILE A 67 -8.17 3.12 -1.80
N CYS A 68 -8.23 3.89 -0.72
CA CYS A 68 -7.64 5.22 -0.62
C CYS A 68 -6.53 5.27 0.44
N LEU A 69 -5.47 5.99 0.10
CA LEU A 69 -4.22 6.04 0.83
C LEU A 69 -3.89 7.47 1.20
N ASN A 70 -3.47 7.69 2.44
CA ASN A 70 -2.99 8.97 2.91
C ASN A 70 -1.65 8.80 3.63
N ILE A 71 -0.71 9.71 3.38
CA ILE A 71 0.54 9.80 4.11
C ILE A 71 0.61 11.19 4.74
N LEU A 72 0.71 11.23 6.05
CA LEU A 72 0.79 12.46 6.84
C LEU A 72 2.15 12.57 7.52
N ASN A 73 2.71 13.77 7.59
CA ASN A 73 3.85 14.14 8.41
C ASN A 73 3.39 14.51 9.82
N LEU A 74 3.71 13.68 10.82
CA LEU A 74 3.37 13.95 12.23
C LEU A 74 4.38 14.85 12.93
N SER A 75 5.52 15.12 12.30
CA SER A 75 6.53 16.05 12.83
C SER A 75 6.29 17.49 12.39
N ASN A 76 5.39 17.72 11.43
CA ASN A 76 4.97 19.06 11.03
C ASN A 76 3.81 19.52 11.93
N PRO A 77 3.94 20.65 12.66
CA PRO A 77 2.89 21.16 13.54
C PRO A 77 1.69 21.77 12.77
N ASP A 78 1.86 22.14 11.50
CA ASP A 78 0.78 22.68 10.68
C ASP A 78 -0.06 21.54 10.07
N PRO A 79 -1.35 21.43 10.42
CA PRO A 79 -2.21 20.36 9.92
C PRO A 79 -2.45 20.43 8.42
N ILE A 80 -2.37 21.60 7.78
CA ILE A 80 -2.61 21.75 6.33
C ILE A 80 -1.45 21.18 5.54
N THR A 81 -0.22 21.53 5.93
CA THR A 81 1.01 21.02 5.29
C THR A 81 1.44 19.64 5.82
N SER A 82 0.70 19.09 6.79
CA SER A 82 0.92 17.72 7.29
C SER A 82 0.55 16.66 6.26
N VAL A 83 -0.36 16.91 5.31
CA VAL A 83 -0.71 15.94 4.27
C VAL A 83 0.37 15.93 3.21
N LEU A 84 1.10 14.81 3.11
CA LEU A 84 2.17 14.63 2.13
C LEU A 84 1.69 13.96 0.85
N TYR A 85 0.74 13.04 0.96
CA TYR A 85 0.25 12.26 -0.16
C TYR A 85 -1.20 11.84 0.02
N HIS A 86 -1.94 11.83 -1.09
CA HIS A 86 -3.26 11.22 -1.20
C HIS A 86 -3.41 10.55 -2.57
N GLU A 87 -3.92 9.32 -2.60
CA GLU A 87 -4.24 8.61 -3.83
C GLU A 87 -5.29 7.52 -3.55
N CYS A 88 -6.19 7.27 -4.51
CA CYS A 88 -7.02 6.07 -4.52
C CYS A 88 -6.59 5.15 -5.67
N ILE A 89 -6.50 3.85 -5.40
CA ILE A 89 -5.98 2.82 -6.30
C ILE A 89 -7.03 1.74 -6.58
N SER A 90 -6.94 1.09 -7.74
CA SER A 90 -7.84 -0.02 -8.11
C SER A 90 -7.63 -1.28 -7.25
N GLY A 91 -6.46 -1.42 -6.64
CA GLY A 91 -6.06 -2.63 -5.93
C GLY A 91 -5.68 -3.79 -6.84
N GLU A 92 -5.44 -3.55 -8.13
CA GLU A 92 -4.98 -4.58 -9.07
C GLU A 92 -3.47 -4.87 -8.94
N GLU A 93 -2.72 -3.91 -8.40
CA GLU A 93 -1.27 -3.96 -8.24
C GLU A 93 -0.89 -3.73 -6.76
N ASN A 94 0.25 -4.26 -6.30
CA ASN A 94 0.77 -3.80 -5.02
C ASN A 94 1.48 -2.48 -5.21
N VAL A 95 1.30 -1.63 -4.20
CA VAL A 95 1.86 -0.28 -4.26
C VAL A 95 2.81 -0.09 -3.09
N CYS A 96 4.00 0.38 -3.42
CA CYS A 96 5.07 0.64 -2.48
C CYS A 96 5.38 2.13 -2.43
N PHE A 97 5.32 2.70 -1.23
CA PHE A 97 5.69 4.08 -0.94
C PHE A 97 7.00 4.14 -0.16
N ALA A 98 7.89 5.02 -0.59
CA ALA A 98 9.07 5.44 0.16
C ALA A 98 8.99 6.93 0.45
N VAL A 99 9.03 7.31 1.73
CA VAL A 99 9.09 8.69 2.18
C VAL A 99 10.51 8.99 2.63
N SER A 100 11.07 10.11 2.21
CA SER A 100 12.47 10.49 2.43
C SER A 100 12.66 11.99 2.61
N ASN A 101 13.92 12.41 2.77
CA ASN A 101 14.35 13.80 2.99
C ASN A 101 13.95 14.35 4.38
N THR A 102 13.62 15.65 4.48
CA THR A 102 13.38 16.34 5.77
C THR A 102 11.89 16.62 6.02
N THR A 103 11.57 17.10 7.22
CA THR A 103 10.20 17.49 7.62
C THR A 103 9.65 18.61 6.72
N GLU A 104 10.49 19.56 6.35
CA GLU A 104 10.16 20.76 5.57
C GLU A 104 10.08 20.48 4.08
N ASN A 105 10.89 19.54 3.59
CA ASN A 105 10.98 19.18 2.17
C ASN A 105 10.82 17.67 1.96
N PRO A 106 9.69 17.06 2.38
CA PRO A 106 9.50 15.63 2.28
C PRO A 106 9.38 15.20 0.83
N VAL A 107 9.97 14.06 0.48
CA VAL A 107 9.88 13.47 -0.86
C VAL A 107 9.23 12.10 -0.78
N ILE A 108 8.24 11.85 -1.65
CA ILE A 108 7.52 10.59 -1.75
C ILE A 108 7.79 9.95 -3.10
N THR A 109 8.16 8.68 -3.08
CA THR A 109 8.28 7.85 -4.28
C THR A 109 7.26 6.73 -4.20
N ARG A 110 6.40 6.66 -5.23
CA ARG A 110 5.44 5.57 -5.45
C ARG A 110 6.00 4.63 -6.50
N THR A 111 5.89 3.32 -6.27
CA THR A 111 6.31 2.26 -7.20
C THR A 111 5.32 1.12 -7.18
N ILE A 112 5.20 0.41 -8.30
CA ILE A 112 4.53 -0.89 -8.35
C ILE A 112 5.48 -1.94 -7.76
N CYS A 113 4.92 -2.82 -6.94
CA CYS A 113 5.57 -3.97 -6.34
C CYS A 113 4.55 -5.12 -6.20
#